data_AF-A0A960VX75-F1
#
_entry.id   AF-A0A960VX75-F1
#
_cell.length_a   1.000
_cell.length_b   1.000
_cell.length_c   1.000
_cell.angle_alpha   90.00
_cell.angle_beta   90.00
_cell.angle_gamma   90.00
#
_symmetry.space_group_name_H-M   'P 1'
#
loop_
_entity.id
_entity.type
_entity.pdbx_description
1 polymer ?
#
loop_
_entity_poly.entity_id
_entity_poly.type
_entity_poly.pdbx_seq_one_letter_code
_entity_poly.pdbx_strand_id
1 'polypeptide(L)'
;MKNKILTFYKESIQIGYKTRLSIINICTKSATLLSSLLIFCLIFLWLPDNMNYTTEISLFTAIIVTIIAFIPIQEMIELILKKKFLSEYLFDDPLTLKNARRRFEIGALISNVFPDMVKLSGSVSGRLAVLNPDSTYDIYVYSKAKQRKVKLRNVVVNTKFINFLKDKKQGVSISECLLYPDINEDFMQLKSSFIFPFLFRNKVFGFLAVADIPSEQDKGNLTVLASKAALAVYNHILSSEVVINKKYKREFEVANKIEDQIFTNQIPDILNFKFKTIQKNSTIMQEFFKNNDGSRIFALTVLKKGNRMGSGLVLSSLLGTIYSQTLLKKKHSIHSVKETVNNTLNNISWKEGHEMIIGNFFENSQEIIFYQVGTGFKLVKETDLEKNLITIGYKNPIAISKNPLFITYKGKKVLSIESMQ
;
A
#
# COMPACT_ATOMS: atom_id res chain seq x y z
N MET A 1 -26.54 41.01 12.88
CA MET A 1 -25.50 40.49 13.80
C MET A 1 -24.93 39.13 13.38
N LYS A 2 -25.74 38.12 13.04
CA LYS A 2 -25.29 36.81 12.51
C LYS A 2 -24.32 36.89 11.32
N ASN A 3 -24.54 37.80 10.36
CA ASN A 3 -23.68 37.92 9.16
C ASN A 3 -22.29 38.52 9.43
N LYS A 4 -22.13 39.34 10.48
CA LYS A 4 -20.81 39.88 10.91
C LYS A 4 -19.97 38.81 11.63
N ILE A 5 -20.62 37.95 12.41
CA ILE A 5 -19.96 36.80 13.05
C ILE A 5 -19.54 35.79 11.98
N LEU A 6 -20.40 35.54 10.96
CA LEU A 6 -20.06 34.63 9.86
C LEU A 6 -18.92 35.14 8.98
N THR A 7 -18.82 36.46 8.75
CA THR A 7 -17.72 37.07 8.00
C THR A 7 -16.42 37.08 8.80
N PHE A 8 -16.48 37.40 10.10
CA PHE A 8 -15.32 37.24 11.00
C PHE A 8 -14.85 35.77 11.07
N TYR A 9 -15.78 34.81 11.07
CA TYR A 9 -15.47 33.39 11.01
C TYR A 9 -14.82 33.01 9.66
N LYS A 10 -15.34 33.51 8.53
CA LYS A 10 -14.77 33.32 7.17
C LYS A 10 -13.37 33.94 7.02
N GLU A 11 -13.15 35.13 7.56
CA GLU A 11 -11.84 35.77 7.55
C GLU A 11 -10.86 35.02 8.47
N SER A 12 -11.33 34.53 9.63
CA SER A 12 -10.53 33.65 10.50
C SER A 12 -10.12 32.32 9.83
N ILE A 13 -10.86 31.90 8.80
CA ILE A 13 -10.58 30.66 8.07
C ILE A 13 -9.37 30.82 7.13
N GLN A 14 -9.10 32.01 6.58
CA GLN A 14 -7.91 32.29 5.76
C GLN A 14 -6.64 32.57 6.58
N ILE A 15 -6.77 32.65 7.91
CA ILE A 15 -5.66 32.85 8.83
C ILE A 15 -4.85 31.54 8.91
N GLY A 16 -3.56 31.60 8.56
CA GLY A 16 -2.64 30.46 8.58
C GLY A 16 -2.48 29.84 9.98
N TYR A 17 -1.92 28.63 10.04
CA TYR A 17 -1.72 27.85 11.26
C TYR A 17 -1.01 28.66 12.36
N LYS A 18 0.09 29.35 12.02
CA LYS A 18 0.88 30.15 12.98
C LYS A 18 0.08 31.28 13.62
N THR A 19 -0.76 31.93 12.84
CA THR A 19 -1.62 33.03 13.31
C THR A 19 -2.78 32.52 14.16
N ARG A 20 -3.40 31.38 13.83
CA ARG A 20 -4.40 30.75 14.72
C ARG A 20 -3.79 30.27 16.03
N LEU A 21 -2.60 29.67 15.99
CA LEU A 21 -1.85 29.28 17.18
C LEU A 21 -1.55 30.50 18.06
N SER A 22 -1.14 31.61 17.45
CA SER A 22 -0.87 32.86 18.16
C SER A 22 -2.13 33.42 18.81
N ILE A 23 -3.27 33.41 18.11
CA ILE A 23 -4.57 33.85 18.68
C ILE A 23 -4.97 32.98 19.86
N ILE A 24 -4.87 31.64 19.74
CA ILE A 24 -5.20 30.73 20.84
C ILE A 24 -4.32 31.04 22.05
N ASN A 25 -3.00 31.16 21.86
CA ASN A 25 -2.06 31.45 22.95
C ASN A 25 -2.30 32.82 23.59
N ILE A 26 -2.61 33.85 22.80
CA ILE A 26 -2.93 35.19 23.32
C ILE A 26 -4.21 35.12 24.15
N CYS A 27 -5.27 34.50 23.62
CA CYS A 27 -6.56 34.39 24.31
C CYS A 27 -6.45 33.59 25.62
N THR A 28 -5.71 32.46 25.63
CA THR A 28 -5.56 31.65 26.86
C THR A 28 -4.76 32.39 27.92
N LYS A 29 -3.65 33.04 27.54
CA LYS A 29 -2.82 33.83 28.46
C LYS A 29 -3.53 35.09 28.97
N SER A 30 -4.30 35.78 28.12
CA SER A 30 -5.09 36.94 28.56
C SER A 30 -6.21 36.52 29.52
N ALA A 31 -6.84 35.36 29.28
CA ALA A 31 -7.89 34.86 30.15
C ALA A 31 -7.37 34.49 31.54
N THR A 32 -6.17 33.89 31.64
CA THR A 32 -5.56 33.56 32.93
C THR A 32 -5.08 34.79 33.69
N LEU A 33 -4.54 35.79 33.01
CA LEU A 33 -4.22 37.08 33.62
C LEU A 33 -5.47 37.73 34.20
N LEU A 34 -6.56 37.80 33.43
CA LEU A 34 -7.84 38.34 33.91
C LEU A 34 -8.41 37.55 35.08
N SER A 35 -8.37 36.22 35.04
CA SER A 35 -8.87 35.40 36.15
C SER A 35 -8.03 35.54 37.42
N SER A 36 -6.71 35.66 37.29
CA SER A 36 -5.81 35.89 38.44
C SER A 36 -6.08 37.23 39.12
N LEU A 37 -6.29 38.30 38.34
CA LEU A 37 -6.70 39.62 38.86
C LEU A 37 -8.08 39.56 39.53
N LEU A 38 -8.99 38.77 38.98
CA LEU A 38 -10.33 38.59 39.54
C LEU A 38 -10.27 37.86 40.90
N ILE A 39 -9.46 36.80 41.06
CA ILE A 39 -9.32 36.18 42.40
C ILE A 39 -8.65 37.14 43.38
N PHE A 40 -7.66 37.91 42.93
CA PHE A 40 -7.02 38.90 43.79
C PHE A 40 -8.04 39.89 44.34
N CYS A 41 -8.88 40.47 43.49
CA CYS A 41 -9.95 41.37 43.92
C CYS A 41 -10.98 40.67 44.83
N LEU A 42 -11.36 39.43 44.55
CA LEU A 42 -12.30 38.66 45.37
C LEU A 42 -11.74 38.37 46.77
N ILE A 43 -10.47 37.97 46.86
CA ILE A 43 -9.80 37.72 48.14
C ILE A 43 -9.65 39.02 48.92
N PHE A 44 -9.27 40.11 48.25
CA PHE A 44 -9.14 41.43 48.85
C PHE A 44 -10.47 41.95 49.42
N LEU A 45 -11.59 41.77 48.69
CA LEU A 45 -12.95 42.12 49.14
C LEU A 45 -13.45 41.29 50.33
N TRP A 46 -12.92 40.08 50.52
CA TRP A 46 -13.31 39.17 51.61
C TRP A 46 -12.49 39.35 52.89
N LEU A 47 -11.35 40.03 52.82
CA LEU A 47 -10.50 40.29 53.97
C LEU A 47 -11.04 41.49 54.77
N PRO A 48 -11.11 41.40 56.10
CA PRO A 48 -11.56 42.52 56.94
C PRO A 48 -10.54 43.66 56.93
N ASP A 49 -11.04 44.90 56.78
CA ASP A 49 -10.24 46.14 56.64
C ASP A 49 -9.30 46.43 57.83
N ASN A 50 -9.51 45.77 58.97
CA ASN A 50 -8.76 45.99 60.21
C ASN A 50 -7.45 45.16 60.32
N MET A 51 -7.07 44.39 59.30
CA MET A 51 -5.79 43.68 59.31
C MET A 51 -4.67 44.55 58.76
N ASN A 52 -3.59 44.69 59.53
CA ASN A 52 -2.33 45.16 58.96
C ASN A 52 -1.86 44.09 57.96
N TYR A 53 -1.46 44.49 56.74
CA TYR A 53 -0.98 43.61 55.64
C TYR A 53 -2.05 42.91 54.77
N THR A 54 -3.29 43.40 54.71
CA THR A 54 -4.35 42.85 53.81
C THR A 54 -3.94 42.75 52.34
N THR A 55 -3.22 43.74 51.82
CA THR A 55 -2.74 43.79 50.43
C THR A 55 -1.67 42.73 50.15
N GLU A 56 -0.75 42.50 51.08
CA GLU A 56 0.32 41.53 50.93
C GLU A 56 -0.21 40.10 51.01
N ILE A 57 -1.10 39.83 51.97
CA ILE A 57 -1.73 38.51 52.15
C ILE A 57 -2.60 38.16 50.93
N SER A 58 -3.40 39.11 50.42
CA SER A 58 -4.21 38.90 49.23
C SER A 58 -3.36 38.66 47.97
N LEU A 59 -2.22 39.35 47.83
CA LEU A 59 -1.32 39.17 46.71
C LEU A 59 -0.62 37.80 46.77
N PHE A 60 -0.10 37.40 47.93
CA PHE A 60 0.54 36.09 48.11
C PHE A 60 -0.43 34.94 47.86
N THR A 61 -1.64 35.02 48.41
CA THR A 61 -2.66 33.98 48.21
C THR A 61 -3.12 33.91 46.74
N ALA A 62 -3.30 35.05 46.06
CA ALA A 62 -3.63 35.07 44.65
C ALA A 62 -2.52 34.45 43.78
N ILE A 63 -1.25 34.70 44.08
CA ILE A 63 -0.11 34.07 43.38
C ILE A 63 -0.13 32.55 43.59
N ILE A 64 -0.30 32.08 44.82
CA ILE A 64 -0.34 30.64 45.13
C ILE A 64 -1.48 29.95 44.37
N VAL A 65 -2.68 30.54 44.38
CA VAL A 65 -3.84 30.02 43.63
C VAL A 65 -3.58 30.03 42.12
N THR A 66 -2.90 31.06 41.61
CA THR A 66 -2.57 31.16 40.18
C THR A 66 -1.61 30.06 39.74
N ILE A 67 -0.56 29.81 40.52
CA ILE A 67 0.43 28.79 40.20
C ILE A 67 -0.17 27.39 40.30
N ILE A 68 -0.95 27.10 41.35
CA ILE A 68 -1.47 25.76 41.63
C ILE A 68 -2.69 25.41 40.76
N ALA A 69 -3.60 26.37 40.53
CA ALA A 69 -4.86 26.08 39.84
C ALA A 69 -4.89 26.60 38.40
N PHE A 70 -4.55 27.88 38.18
CA PHE A 70 -4.77 28.49 36.86
C PHE A 70 -3.76 28.05 35.79
N ILE A 71 -2.48 27.89 36.12
CA ILE A 71 -1.48 27.39 35.16
C ILE A 71 -1.87 26.00 34.60
N PRO A 72 -2.15 24.96 35.41
CA PRO A 72 -2.52 23.66 34.87
C PRO A 72 -3.85 23.68 34.10
N ILE A 73 -4.83 24.48 34.54
CA ILE A 73 -6.09 24.67 33.80
C ILE A 73 -5.84 25.34 32.44
N GLN A 74 -4.91 26.31 32.38
CA GLN A 74 -4.51 26.96 31.14
C GLN A 74 -3.96 25.97 30.14
N GLU A 75 -3.02 25.12 30.57
CA GLU A 75 -2.39 24.12 29.72
C GLU A 75 -3.41 23.12 29.18
N MET A 76 -4.36 22.67 30.03
CA MET A 76 -5.45 21.80 29.60
C MET A 76 -6.37 22.47 28.57
N ILE A 77 -6.80 23.72 28.81
CA ILE A 77 -7.67 24.46 27.89
C ILE A 77 -6.94 24.71 26.56
N GLU A 78 -5.67 25.09 26.61
CA GLU A 78 -4.85 25.33 25.43
C GLU A 78 -4.70 24.07 24.58
N LEU A 79 -4.46 22.91 25.21
CA LEU A 79 -4.43 21.62 24.51
C LEU A 79 -5.78 21.28 23.86
N ILE A 80 -6.90 21.51 24.55
CA ILE A 80 -8.24 21.24 24.01
C ILE A 80 -8.55 22.16 22.82
N LEU A 81 -8.26 23.45 22.94
CA LEU A 81 -8.48 24.44 21.88
C LEU A 81 -7.61 24.15 20.67
N LYS A 82 -6.31 23.86 20.89
CA LYS A 82 -5.40 23.42 19.82
C LYS A 82 -5.92 22.16 19.14
N LYS A 83 -6.34 21.15 19.90
CA LYS A 83 -6.91 19.91 19.35
C LYS A 83 -8.15 20.18 18.50
N LYS A 84 -9.07 21.04 18.95
CA LYS A 84 -10.33 21.32 18.25
C LYS A 84 -10.09 22.21 17.01
N PHE A 85 -9.54 23.40 17.19
CA PHE A 85 -9.40 24.42 16.14
C PHE A 85 -8.28 24.14 15.12
N LEU A 86 -7.19 23.47 15.51
CA LEU A 86 -6.12 23.09 14.57
C LEU A 86 -6.38 21.72 13.94
N SER A 87 -7.36 20.94 14.41
CA SER A 87 -7.82 19.75 13.68
C SER A 87 -8.61 20.10 12.43
N GLU A 88 -9.30 21.25 12.41
CA GLU A 88 -10.13 21.71 11.29
C GLU A 88 -9.32 22.24 10.10
N TYR A 89 -8.04 22.58 10.30
CA TYR A 89 -7.16 23.10 9.24
C TYR A 89 -6.85 22.09 8.12
N LEU A 90 -7.19 20.82 8.32
CA LEU A 90 -6.92 19.71 7.41
C LEU A 90 -8.17 19.19 6.68
N PHE A 91 -9.32 19.84 6.87
CA PHE A 91 -10.58 19.48 6.23
C PHE A 91 -11.03 20.66 5.35
N ASP A 92 -11.31 20.40 4.08
CA ASP A 92 -11.67 21.44 3.12
C ASP A 92 -13.01 22.13 3.43
N ASP A 93 -13.83 21.59 4.34
CA ASP A 93 -15.14 22.17 4.63
C ASP A 93 -15.57 22.03 6.11
N PRO A 94 -15.48 23.10 6.93
CA PRO A 94 -15.93 23.07 8.32
C PRO A 94 -17.47 23.04 8.45
N LEU A 95 -18.22 23.24 7.36
CA LEU A 95 -19.69 23.32 7.37
C LEU A 95 -20.41 21.99 7.06
N THR A 96 -19.71 20.92 6.71
CA THR A 96 -20.33 19.59 6.53
C THR A 96 -20.52 18.88 7.87
N LEU A 97 -21.37 19.49 8.72
CA LEU A 97 -21.98 18.82 9.85
C LEU A 97 -22.94 17.75 9.32
N LYS A 98 -22.58 16.48 9.59
CA LYS A 98 -23.34 15.23 9.50
C LYS A 98 -23.04 14.35 8.26
N ASN A 99 -22.43 13.20 8.56
CA ASN A 99 -22.57 11.90 7.87
C ASN A 99 -21.66 11.52 6.69
N ALA A 100 -20.40 11.98 6.68
CA ALA A 100 -19.32 11.19 6.09
C ALA A 100 -18.09 11.31 6.99
N ARG A 101 -17.47 10.18 7.37
CA ARG A 101 -16.19 10.15 8.12
C ARG A 101 -15.26 11.22 7.53
N ARG A 102 -14.93 12.26 8.29
CA ARG A 102 -14.07 13.39 7.86
C ARG A 102 -12.85 12.83 7.12
N ARG A 103 -12.85 12.91 5.79
CA ARG A 103 -11.78 12.35 4.94
C ARG A 103 -10.69 13.39 4.85
N PHE A 104 -9.47 13.01 5.21
CA PHE A 104 -8.29 13.84 4.96
C PHE A 104 -7.99 13.80 3.46
N GLU A 105 -8.19 14.91 2.76
CA GLU A 105 -7.97 14.98 1.32
C GLU A 105 -6.54 15.41 0.98
N ILE A 106 -5.94 14.71 0.02
CA ILE A 106 -4.56 14.96 -0.44
C ILE A 106 -4.42 16.36 -1.07
N GLY A 107 -5.50 16.89 -1.66
CA GLY A 107 -5.55 18.24 -2.21
C GLY A 107 -5.38 19.33 -1.14
N ALA A 108 -6.05 19.18 0.01
CA ALA A 108 -5.90 20.07 1.16
C ALA A 108 -4.48 20.01 1.76
N LEU A 109 -3.87 18.81 1.81
CA LEU A 109 -2.49 18.63 2.25
C LEU A 109 -1.52 19.45 1.38
N ILE A 110 -1.66 19.35 0.06
CA ILE A 110 -0.76 20.01 -0.90
C ILE A 110 -0.99 21.54 -0.92
N SER A 111 -2.25 21.98 -0.91
CA SER A 111 -2.60 23.38 -1.16
C SER A 111 -2.55 24.27 0.09
N ASN A 112 -2.88 23.74 1.26
CA ASN A 112 -3.05 24.51 2.50
C ASN A 112 -2.00 24.14 3.54
N VAL A 113 -1.84 22.84 3.83
CA VAL A 113 -1.01 22.39 4.95
C VAL A 113 0.48 22.46 4.64
N PHE A 114 0.88 22.06 3.43
CA PHE A 114 2.28 22.10 3.02
C PHE A 114 2.90 23.50 3.10
N PRO A 115 2.29 24.57 2.53
CA PRO A 115 2.80 25.94 2.72
C PRO A 115 2.98 26.33 4.18
N ASP A 116 2.08 25.90 5.05
CA ASP A 116 2.12 26.24 6.47
C ASP A 116 3.16 25.43 7.24
N MET A 117 3.37 24.16 6.90
CA MET A 117 4.50 23.38 7.43
C MET A 117 5.84 24.02 7.04
N VAL A 118 5.98 24.53 5.81
CA VAL A 118 7.18 25.27 5.39
C VAL A 118 7.36 26.55 6.21
N LYS A 119 6.30 27.35 6.40
CA LYS A 119 6.38 28.57 7.23
C LYS A 119 6.69 28.27 8.71
N LEU A 120 6.16 27.18 9.25
CA LEU A 120 6.43 26.74 10.63
C LEU A 120 7.90 26.34 10.81
N SER A 121 8.52 25.76 9.79
CA SER A 121 9.95 25.45 9.83
C SER A 121 10.87 26.68 9.79
N GLY A 122 10.31 27.89 9.62
CA GLY A 122 11.08 29.11 9.38
C GLY A 122 11.49 29.31 7.92
N SER A 123 11.32 28.29 7.07
CA SER A 123 11.76 28.32 5.69
C SER A 123 10.90 29.12 4.72
N VAL A 124 11.59 29.68 3.72
CA VAL A 124 10.99 30.42 2.60
C VAL A 124 10.54 29.48 1.48
N SER A 125 11.17 28.30 1.40
CA SER A 125 10.87 27.27 0.42
C SER A 125 10.98 25.87 1.05
N GLY A 126 10.23 24.93 0.52
CA GLY A 126 10.32 23.52 0.90
C GLY A 126 9.86 22.61 -0.21
N ARG A 127 10.12 21.31 -0.04
CA ARG A 127 9.66 20.24 -0.91
C ARG A 127 8.82 19.25 -0.13
N LEU A 128 7.75 18.75 -0.73
CA LEU A 128 6.86 17.75 -0.15
C LEU A 128 6.89 16.50 -1.02
N ALA A 129 7.40 15.40 -0.52
CA ALA A 129 7.25 14.11 -1.18
C ALA A 129 5.98 13.42 -0.69
N VAL A 130 5.17 12.91 -1.62
CA VAL A 130 3.94 12.16 -1.31
C VAL A 130 4.00 10.81 -2.00
N LEU A 131 3.72 9.73 -1.26
CA LEU A 131 3.69 8.38 -1.80
C LEU A 131 2.46 8.17 -2.69
N ASN A 132 2.69 7.70 -3.90
CA ASN A 132 1.67 7.28 -4.84
C ASN A 132 1.27 5.81 -4.64
N PRO A 133 0.09 5.39 -5.14
CA PRO A 133 -0.30 3.98 -5.17
C PRO A 133 0.72 3.07 -5.86
N ASP A 134 1.42 3.58 -6.88
CA ASP A 134 2.44 2.84 -7.65
C ASP A 134 3.79 2.69 -6.91
N SER A 135 3.84 3.03 -5.62
CA SER A 135 5.05 3.03 -4.78
C SER A 135 6.15 4.00 -5.23
N THR A 136 5.80 4.98 -6.07
CA THR A 136 6.64 6.12 -6.45
C THR A 136 6.32 7.33 -5.56
N TYR A 137 7.20 8.34 -5.54
CA TYR A 137 6.96 9.59 -4.80
C TYR A 137 6.79 10.77 -5.75
N ASP A 138 5.69 11.50 -5.58
CA ASP A 138 5.47 12.79 -6.24
C ASP A 138 6.08 13.92 -5.41
N ILE A 139 6.89 14.76 -6.06
CA ILE A 139 7.55 15.88 -5.37
C ILE A 139 6.86 17.21 -5.66
N TYR A 140 6.18 17.62 -4.61
CA TYR A 140 5.78 18.92 -4.12
C TYR A 140 6.84 20.03 -4.08
N VAL A 141 6.76 21.19 -4.74
CA VAL A 141 7.70 22.32 -4.47
C VAL A 141 6.96 23.61 -4.13
N TYR A 142 7.31 24.22 -3.00
CA TYR A 142 6.79 25.51 -2.55
C TYR A 142 7.92 26.54 -2.40
N SER A 143 7.69 27.75 -2.90
CA SER A 143 8.57 28.93 -2.74
C SER A 143 7.72 30.19 -2.70
N LYS A 144 8.01 31.13 -1.79
CA LYS A 144 7.23 32.36 -1.59
C LYS A 144 7.08 33.22 -2.87
N ALA A 145 5.89 33.82 -3.01
CA ALA A 145 5.49 35.01 -3.81
C ALA A 145 4.72 34.86 -5.15
N LYS A 146 4.59 33.70 -5.80
CA LYS A 146 3.62 33.56 -6.91
C LYS A 146 2.87 32.24 -6.83
N GLN A 147 1.56 32.35 -6.57
CA GLN A 147 0.48 31.38 -6.82
C GLN A 147 0.90 29.91 -7.01
N ARG A 148 0.50 29.04 -6.06
CA ARG A 148 -0.05 27.68 -6.29
C ARG A 148 0.55 26.83 -7.44
N LYS A 149 1.83 26.98 -7.80
CA LYS A 149 2.51 26.19 -8.84
C LYS A 149 3.51 25.24 -8.21
N VAL A 150 2.98 24.36 -7.37
CA VAL A 150 2.66 22.99 -7.74
C VAL A 150 3.48 22.28 -8.85
N LYS A 151 4.81 22.47 -9.02
CA LYS A 151 5.56 21.76 -10.07
C LYS A 151 6.08 20.41 -9.57
N LEU A 152 5.60 19.33 -10.19
CA LEU A 152 6.22 18.01 -10.11
C LEU A 152 7.66 18.08 -10.62
N ARG A 153 8.61 17.61 -9.81
CA ARG A 153 9.96 17.27 -10.25
C ARG A 153 10.17 15.77 -10.08
N ASN A 154 10.70 15.13 -11.12
CA ASN A 154 11.14 13.75 -11.03
C ASN A 154 12.46 13.72 -10.28
N VAL A 155 12.42 13.44 -8.98
CA VAL A 155 13.59 12.99 -8.23
C VAL A 155 13.30 11.56 -7.81
N VAL A 156 14.21 10.65 -8.14
CA VAL A 156 14.10 9.25 -7.73
C VAL A 156 14.49 9.19 -6.27
N VAL A 157 13.55 8.82 -5.40
CA VAL A 157 13.85 8.64 -3.98
C VAL A 157 14.43 7.24 -3.78
N ASN A 158 15.65 7.17 -3.26
CA ASN A 158 16.33 5.91 -3.00
C ASN A 158 15.62 5.11 -1.89
N THR A 159 15.54 3.79 -2.02
CA THR A 159 14.98 2.90 -0.99
C THR A 159 15.79 2.94 0.30
N LYS A 160 17.12 3.11 0.22
CA LYS A 160 17.99 3.32 1.39
C LYS A 160 17.58 4.56 2.18
N PHE A 161 17.26 5.65 1.48
CA PHE A 161 16.82 6.91 2.07
C PHE A 161 15.49 6.79 2.81
N ILE A 162 14.52 6.11 2.20
CA ILE A 162 13.23 5.83 2.85
C ILE A 162 13.39 4.97 4.10
N ASN A 163 14.26 3.96 4.05
CA ASN A 163 14.54 3.12 5.21
C ASN A 163 15.21 3.93 6.34
N PHE A 164 16.14 4.81 6.01
CA PHE A 164 16.76 5.72 6.97
C PHE A 164 15.74 6.64 7.66
N LEU A 165 14.80 7.20 6.89
CA LEU A 165 13.75 8.07 7.41
C LEU A 165 12.74 7.36 8.32
N LYS A 166 12.62 6.03 8.24
CA LYS A 166 11.67 5.23 9.04
C LYS A 166 11.89 5.37 10.55
N ASP A 167 13.15 5.53 10.96
CA ASP A 167 13.54 5.58 12.37
C ASP A 167 13.60 7.02 12.93
N LYS A 168 13.44 8.04 12.06
CA LYS A 168 13.61 9.46 12.39
C LYS A 168 12.27 10.18 12.65
N LYS A 169 11.55 9.75 13.69
CA LYS A 169 10.18 10.24 14.01
C LYS A 169 10.06 11.76 14.20
N GLN A 170 11.09 12.41 14.74
CA GLN A 170 11.11 13.84 15.01
C GLN A 170 11.77 14.66 13.89
N GLY A 171 12.00 14.03 12.74
CA GLY A 171 12.80 14.58 11.66
C GLY A 171 14.29 14.36 11.85
N VAL A 172 15.05 14.77 10.85
CA VAL A 172 16.49 14.58 10.77
C VAL A 172 17.16 15.80 10.15
N SER A 173 18.26 16.22 10.76
CA SER A 173 19.10 17.31 10.28
C SER A 173 20.21 16.81 9.34
N ILE A 174 20.66 17.65 8.42
CA ILE A 174 21.79 17.33 7.53
C ILE A 174 23.08 17.01 8.30
N SER A 175 23.28 17.60 9.48
CA SER A 175 24.40 17.31 10.38
C SER A 175 24.46 15.86 10.85
N GLU A 176 23.31 15.19 11.02
CA GLU A 176 23.26 13.78 11.39
C GLU A 176 23.59 12.84 10.21
N CYS A 177 23.59 13.36 8.99
CA CYS A 177 23.79 12.60 7.76
C CYS A 177 25.25 12.63 7.26
N LEU A 178 26.16 13.35 7.94
CA LEU A 178 27.57 13.47 7.55
C LEU A 178 28.29 12.10 7.49
N LEU A 179 27.84 11.13 8.28
CA LEU A 179 28.39 9.77 8.33
C LEU A 179 27.82 8.85 7.23
N TYR A 180 26.85 9.32 6.44
CA TYR A 180 26.15 8.53 5.42
C TYR A 180 26.17 9.28 4.08
N PRO A 181 27.21 9.09 3.23
CA PRO A 181 27.38 9.82 1.98
C PRO A 181 26.16 9.72 1.05
N ASP A 182 25.63 8.51 0.86
CA ASP A 182 24.43 8.25 0.04
C ASP A 182 23.22 9.09 0.51
N ILE A 183 23.03 9.23 1.83
CA ILE A 183 21.91 9.98 2.42
C ILE A 183 22.14 11.48 2.33
N ASN A 184 23.38 11.93 2.49
CA ASN A 184 23.75 13.34 2.37
C ASN A 184 23.51 13.85 0.94
N GLU A 185 23.80 13.03 -0.08
CA GLU A 185 23.46 13.34 -1.47
C GLU A 185 21.96 13.59 -1.67
N ASP A 186 21.09 12.78 -1.04
CA ASP A 186 19.64 12.97 -1.10
C ASP A 186 19.21 14.32 -0.47
N PHE A 187 19.80 14.73 0.66
CA PHE A 187 19.56 16.05 1.24
C PHE A 187 19.99 17.19 0.31
N MET A 188 21.12 17.03 -0.37
CA MET A 188 21.63 18.00 -1.35
C MET A 188 20.72 18.10 -2.58
N GLN A 189 20.27 16.97 -3.14
CA GLN A 189 19.33 16.92 -4.25
C GLN A 189 18.00 17.59 -3.89
N LEU A 190 17.52 17.36 -2.67
CA LEU A 190 16.32 17.97 -2.11
C LEU A 190 16.53 19.41 -1.65
N LYS A 191 17.74 19.98 -1.75
CA LYS A 191 18.17 21.29 -1.23
C LYS A 191 17.57 21.58 0.14
N SER A 192 17.77 20.67 1.08
CA SER A 192 17.18 20.72 2.41
C SER A 192 18.23 20.52 3.48
N SER A 193 18.12 21.28 4.57
CA SER A 193 18.94 21.10 5.77
C SER A 193 18.21 20.28 6.83
N PHE A 194 16.88 20.13 6.69
CA PHE A 194 16.07 19.35 7.62
C PHE A 194 14.93 18.62 6.89
N ILE A 195 14.64 17.38 7.29
CA ILE A 195 13.59 16.55 6.69
C ILE A 195 12.70 15.94 7.76
N PHE A 196 11.38 16.09 7.60
CA PHE A 196 10.36 15.44 8.44
C PHE A 196 9.66 14.31 7.69
N PRO A 197 9.78 13.06 8.14
CA PRO A 197 9.07 11.94 7.54
C PRO A 197 7.61 11.87 7.99
N PHE A 198 6.73 11.50 7.06
CA PHE A 198 5.31 11.25 7.33
C PHE A 198 5.13 9.76 7.64
N LEU A 199 5.24 9.43 8.92
CA LEU A 199 5.22 8.05 9.38
C LEU A 199 3.81 7.63 9.82
N PHE A 200 3.36 6.49 9.32
CA PHE A 200 2.19 5.79 9.85
C PHE A 200 2.45 4.29 9.87
N ARG A 201 2.24 3.64 11.02
CA ARG A 201 2.48 2.18 11.22
C ARG A 201 3.84 1.70 10.69
N ASN A 202 4.92 2.42 11.01
CA ASN A 202 6.29 2.10 10.57
C ASN A 202 6.48 2.09 9.03
N LYS A 203 5.67 2.84 8.28
CA LYS A 203 5.86 3.10 6.84
C LYS A 203 5.93 4.60 6.59
N VAL A 204 6.81 5.02 5.67
CA VAL A 204 6.96 6.41 5.22
C VAL A 204 5.98 6.66 4.07
N PHE A 205 4.96 7.46 4.31
CA PHE A 205 3.96 7.85 3.31
C PHE A 205 4.32 9.15 2.58
N GLY A 206 5.42 9.78 2.96
CA GLY A 206 5.87 11.05 2.41
C GLY A 206 6.91 11.69 3.32
N PHE A 207 7.39 12.86 2.94
CA PHE A 207 8.24 13.68 3.81
C PHE A 207 8.19 15.14 3.40
N LEU A 208 8.47 16.02 4.36
CA LEU A 208 8.69 17.43 4.14
C LEU A 208 10.19 17.71 4.22
N ALA A 209 10.77 18.29 3.18
CA ALA A 209 12.17 18.72 3.13
C ALA A 209 12.24 20.25 3.11
N VAL A 210 12.95 20.85 4.06
CA VAL A 210 13.01 22.30 4.27
C VAL A 210 14.45 22.79 4.39
N ALA A 211 14.67 24.05 4.02
CA ALA A 211 16.00 24.64 3.94
C ALA A 211 16.58 25.00 5.33
N ASP A 212 15.72 25.28 6.31
CA ASP A 212 16.12 25.70 7.65
C ASP A 212 15.78 24.63 8.68
N ILE A 213 16.53 24.63 9.78
CA ILE A 213 16.28 23.75 10.92
C ILE A 213 15.22 24.42 11.82
N PRO A 214 14.07 23.76 12.05
CA PRO A 214 13.00 24.31 12.89
C PRO A 214 13.40 24.44 14.37
N SER A 215 12.77 25.36 15.08
CA SER A 215 12.86 25.47 16.55
C SER A 215 12.25 24.24 17.25
N GLU A 216 12.67 23.93 18.49
CA GLU A 216 12.14 22.78 19.25
C GLU A 216 10.61 22.83 19.44
N GLN A 217 10.05 24.03 19.66
CA GLN A 217 8.61 24.22 19.79
C GLN A 217 7.88 23.93 18.46
N ASP A 218 8.46 24.36 17.34
CA ASP A 218 7.90 24.13 16.00
C ASP A 218 8.04 22.67 15.56
N LYS A 219 9.11 21.97 15.98
CA LYS A 219 9.29 20.51 15.76
C LYS A 219 8.10 19.71 16.31
N GLY A 220 7.61 20.05 17.50
CA GLY A 220 6.42 19.42 18.08
C GLY A 220 5.18 19.59 17.21
N ASN A 221 4.93 20.82 16.73
CA ASN A 221 3.79 21.11 15.85
C ASN A 221 3.92 20.42 14.49
N LEU A 222 5.12 20.43 13.90
CA LEU A 222 5.43 19.77 12.64
C LEU A 222 5.27 18.25 12.72
N THR A 223 5.64 17.64 13.84
CA THR A 223 5.45 16.19 14.08
C THR A 223 3.98 15.80 14.06
N VAL A 224 3.12 16.63 14.67
CA VAL A 224 1.66 16.42 14.65
C VAL A 224 1.10 16.56 13.23
N LEU A 225 1.53 17.59 12.49
CA LEU A 225 1.10 17.80 11.10
C LEU A 225 1.59 16.67 10.19
N ALA A 226 2.84 16.21 10.34
CA ALA A 226 3.42 15.09 9.60
C ALA A 226 2.65 13.78 9.83
N SER A 227 2.26 13.50 11.09
CA SER A 227 1.46 12.33 11.43
C SER A 227 0.07 12.35 10.77
N LYS A 228 -0.56 13.54 10.74
CA LYS A 228 -1.85 13.71 10.06
C LYS A 228 -1.72 13.66 8.54
N ALA A 229 -0.63 14.18 7.98
CA ALA A 229 -0.31 14.06 6.57
C ALA A 229 -0.11 12.59 6.16
N ALA A 230 0.57 11.79 6.99
CA ALA A 230 0.72 10.35 6.76
C ALA A 230 -0.63 9.62 6.64
N LEU A 231 -1.57 9.95 7.54
CA LEU A 231 -2.94 9.42 7.50
C LEU A 231 -3.71 9.86 6.23
N ALA A 232 -3.52 11.10 5.79
CA ALA A 232 -4.14 11.62 4.56
C ALA A 232 -3.69 10.82 3.33
N VAL A 233 -2.38 10.65 3.17
CA VAL A 233 -1.80 9.90 2.05
C VAL A 233 -2.21 8.43 2.11
N TYR A 234 -2.17 7.82 3.30
CA TYR A 234 -2.64 6.44 3.49
C TYR A 234 -4.09 6.25 3.04
N ASN A 235 -4.99 7.14 3.47
CA ASN A 235 -6.40 7.06 3.11
C ASN A 235 -6.62 7.27 1.61
N HIS A 236 -5.84 8.15 0.97
CA HIS A 236 -5.88 8.35 -0.47
C HIS A 236 -5.49 7.07 -1.22
N ILE A 237 -4.38 6.44 -0.86
CA ILE A 237 -3.93 5.15 -1.44
C ILE A 237 -5.01 4.09 -1.25
N LEU A 238 -5.51 3.91 -0.02
CA LEU A 238 -6.55 2.92 0.27
C LEU A 238 -7.82 3.18 -0.56
N SER A 239 -8.22 4.43 -0.71
CA SER A 239 -9.40 4.78 -1.52
C SER A 239 -9.20 4.47 -3.00
N SER A 240 -8.00 4.71 -3.54
CA SER A 240 -7.61 4.35 -4.91
C SER A 240 -7.68 2.83 -5.11
N GLU A 241 -7.06 2.06 -4.22
CA GLU A 241 -7.09 0.59 -4.25
C GLU A 241 -8.52 0.04 -4.17
N VAL A 242 -9.37 0.61 -3.32
CA VAL A 242 -10.78 0.20 -3.21
C VAL A 242 -11.56 0.50 -4.49
N VAL A 243 -11.32 1.65 -5.14
CA VAL A 243 -11.97 2.02 -6.41
C VAL A 243 -11.52 1.09 -7.54
N ILE A 244 -10.21 0.81 -7.63
CA ILE A 244 -9.64 -0.14 -8.58
C ILE A 244 -10.26 -1.53 -8.37
N ASN A 245 -10.24 -2.05 -7.14
CA ASN A 245 -10.79 -3.37 -6.82
C ASN A 245 -12.31 -3.45 -7.10
N LYS A 246 -13.07 -2.38 -6.85
CA LYS A 246 -14.49 -2.32 -7.21
C LYS A 246 -14.71 -2.37 -8.72
N LYS A 247 -13.90 -1.67 -9.51
CA LYS A 247 -13.98 -1.67 -10.98
C LYS A 247 -13.78 -3.09 -11.53
N TYR A 248 -12.80 -3.82 -11.00
CA TYR A 248 -12.44 -5.16 -11.48
C TYR A 248 -13.24 -6.31 -10.86
N LYS A 249 -14.13 -6.04 -9.89
CA LYS A 249 -14.91 -7.08 -9.20
C LYS A 249 -15.72 -7.96 -10.16
N ARG A 250 -16.40 -7.38 -11.14
CA ARG A 250 -17.16 -8.14 -12.15
C ARG A 250 -16.24 -8.97 -13.05
N GLU A 251 -15.10 -8.41 -13.43
CA GLU A 251 -14.11 -9.12 -14.24
C GLU A 251 -13.54 -10.33 -13.48
N PHE A 252 -13.34 -10.21 -12.17
CA PHE A 252 -12.96 -11.34 -11.31
C PHE A 252 -14.06 -12.37 -11.11
N GLU A 253 -15.32 -11.95 -10.96
CA GLU A 253 -16.45 -12.89 -10.91
C GLU A 253 -16.57 -13.68 -12.21
N VAL A 254 -16.33 -13.04 -13.36
CA VAL A 254 -16.27 -13.70 -14.67
C VAL A 254 -15.04 -14.61 -14.76
N ALA A 255 -13.87 -14.17 -14.28
CA ALA A 255 -12.65 -14.97 -14.24
C ALA A 255 -12.86 -16.29 -13.50
N ASN A 256 -13.50 -16.25 -12.33
CA ASN A 256 -13.77 -17.44 -11.52
C ASN A 256 -14.76 -18.38 -12.22
N LYS A 257 -15.79 -17.84 -12.90
CA LYS A 257 -16.71 -18.67 -13.71
C LYS A 257 -16.00 -19.34 -14.88
N ILE A 258 -15.11 -18.62 -15.56
CA ILE A 258 -14.29 -19.16 -16.65
C ILE A 258 -13.34 -20.23 -16.11
N GLU A 259 -12.75 -20.01 -14.93
CA GLU A 259 -11.95 -20.99 -14.20
C GLU A 259 -12.78 -22.29 -14.08
N ASP A 260 -13.94 -22.26 -13.42
CA ASP A 260 -14.80 -23.44 -13.23
C ASP A 260 -15.17 -24.16 -14.54
N GLN A 261 -15.35 -23.44 -15.66
CA GLN A 261 -15.69 -24.00 -16.96
C GLN A 261 -14.50 -24.67 -17.66
N ILE A 262 -13.30 -24.08 -17.59
CA ILE A 262 -12.08 -24.62 -18.23
C ILE A 262 -11.73 -26.01 -17.69
N PHE A 263 -11.94 -26.28 -16.41
CA PHE A 263 -11.58 -27.58 -15.81
C PHE A 263 -12.66 -28.66 -15.98
N THR A 264 -13.63 -28.47 -16.87
CA THR A 264 -14.67 -29.47 -17.17
C THR A 264 -14.35 -30.37 -18.37
N ASN A 265 -13.20 -30.21 -19.02
CA ASN A 265 -12.88 -30.99 -20.21
C ASN A 265 -12.89 -32.51 -19.94
N GLN A 266 -13.69 -33.20 -20.75
CA GLN A 266 -13.77 -34.64 -20.78
C GLN A 266 -12.50 -35.20 -21.41
N ILE A 267 -11.84 -36.12 -20.72
CA ILE A 267 -10.70 -36.85 -21.28
C ILE A 267 -11.19 -37.62 -22.51
N PRO A 268 -10.53 -37.47 -23.68
CA PRO A 268 -10.94 -38.22 -24.86
C PRO A 268 -10.58 -39.70 -24.72
N ASP A 269 -11.44 -40.57 -25.24
CA ASP A 269 -11.12 -42.00 -25.34
C ASP A 269 -9.93 -42.21 -26.30
N ILE A 270 -8.97 -43.03 -25.86
CA ILE A 270 -7.71 -43.33 -26.55
C ILE A 270 -7.55 -44.85 -26.55
N LEU A 271 -7.25 -45.43 -27.73
CA LEU A 271 -7.22 -46.88 -27.95
C LEU A 271 -6.38 -47.66 -26.92
N ASN A 272 -5.09 -47.36 -26.81
CA ASN A 272 -4.17 -48.12 -25.96
C ASN A 272 -4.04 -47.59 -24.52
N PHE A 273 -4.63 -46.42 -24.22
CA PHE A 273 -4.42 -45.74 -22.95
C PHE A 273 -5.74 -45.34 -22.31
N LYS A 274 -5.95 -45.74 -21.05
CA LYS A 274 -7.04 -45.24 -20.24
C LYS A 274 -6.54 -44.14 -19.32
N PHE A 275 -7.00 -42.92 -19.57
CA PHE A 275 -6.73 -41.78 -18.70
C PHE A 275 -7.95 -41.55 -17.79
N LYS A 276 -7.76 -41.43 -16.47
CA LYS A 276 -8.83 -41.01 -15.55
C LYS A 276 -8.35 -39.89 -14.64
N THR A 277 -9.12 -38.80 -14.58
CA THR A 277 -8.93 -37.75 -13.58
C THR A 277 -9.41 -38.26 -12.23
N ILE A 278 -8.52 -38.34 -11.24
CA ILE A 278 -8.83 -38.83 -9.90
C ILE A 278 -9.40 -37.72 -9.03
N GLN A 279 -8.76 -36.54 -9.08
CA GLN A 279 -9.19 -35.38 -8.30
C GLN A 279 -9.25 -34.17 -9.22
N LYS A 280 -10.46 -33.63 -9.39
CA LYS A 280 -10.64 -32.34 -10.06
C LYS A 280 -10.05 -31.26 -9.16
N ASN A 281 -8.98 -30.64 -9.62
CA ASN A 281 -8.36 -29.52 -8.95
C ASN A 281 -8.52 -28.30 -9.86
N SER A 282 -9.33 -27.32 -9.44
CA SER A 282 -9.61 -26.09 -10.20
C SER A 282 -8.35 -25.25 -10.46
N THR A 283 -7.21 -25.58 -9.85
CA THR A 283 -5.95 -24.89 -10.10
C THR A 283 -5.08 -25.54 -11.19
N ILE A 284 -5.46 -26.72 -11.69
CA ILE A 284 -4.68 -27.51 -12.65
C ILE A 284 -5.39 -27.56 -14.00
N MET A 285 -4.85 -26.84 -14.99
CA MET A 285 -5.36 -26.85 -16.35
C MET A 285 -4.94 -28.15 -17.03
N GLN A 286 -5.90 -28.99 -17.40
CA GLN A 286 -5.68 -30.29 -18.03
C GLN A 286 -6.23 -30.26 -19.45
N GLU A 287 -5.36 -30.49 -20.45
CA GLU A 287 -5.78 -30.53 -21.84
C GLU A 287 -5.18 -31.65 -22.66
N PHE A 288 -5.92 -32.07 -23.69
CA PHE A 288 -5.50 -33.07 -24.68
C PHE A 288 -5.61 -32.49 -26.10
N PHE A 289 -4.56 -32.69 -26.89
CA PHE A 289 -4.43 -32.23 -28.27
C PHE A 289 -4.17 -33.43 -29.18
N LYS A 290 -4.80 -33.44 -30.36
CA LYS A 290 -4.57 -34.43 -31.41
C LYS A 290 -3.92 -33.74 -32.60
N ASN A 291 -2.77 -34.25 -33.04
CA ASN A 291 -2.12 -33.83 -34.27
C ASN A 291 -2.66 -34.62 -35.46
N ASN A 292 -2.48 -34.08 -36.67
CA ASN A 292 -2.92 -34.73 -37.91
C ASN A 292 -2.16 -36.03 -38.22
N ASP A 293 -0.96 -36.22 -37.65
CA ASP A 293 -0.12 -37.41 -37.83
C ASP A 293 -0.46 -38.56 -36.86
N GLY A 294 -1.55 -38.43 -36.11
CA GLY A 294 -1.97 -39.43 -35.11
C GLY A 294 -1.21 -39.37 -33.79
N SER A 295 -0.23 -38.45 -33.65
CA SER A 295 0.34 -38.16 -32.33
C SER A 295 -0.65 -37.35 -31.48
N ARG A 296 -0.63 -37.61 -30.18
CA ARG A 296 -1.42 -36.89 -29.18
C ARG A 296 -0.51 -36.33 -28.10
N ILE A 297 -0.90 -35.17 -27.59
CA ILE A 297 -0.22 -34.49 -26.49
C ILE A 297 -1.23 -34.20 -25.40
N PHE A 298 -0.84 -34.40 -24.15
CA PHE A 298 -1.55 -33.82 -23.03
C PHE A 298 -0.65 -32.89 -22.24
N ALA A 299 -1.24 -31.85 -21.66
CA ALA A 299 -0.53 -30.90 -20.82
C ALA A 299 -1.34 -30.62 -19.55
N LEU A 300 -0.65 -30.68 -18.41
CA LEU A 300 -1.16 -30.27 -17.10
C LEU A 300 -0.35 -29.06 -16.65
N THR A 301 -1.00 -27.90 -16.50
CA THR A 301 -0.33 -26.62 -16.18
C THR A 301 -0.91 -26.00 -14.93
N VAL A 302 -0.04 -25.49 -14.06
CA VAL A 302 -0.40 -24.80 -12.81
C VAL A 302 0.38 -23.50 -12.69
N LEU A 303 -0.30 -22.44 -12.25
CA LEU A 303 0.35 -21.19 -11.86
C LEU A 303 0.76 -21.29 -10.38
N LYS A 304 2.02 -21.01 -10.02
CA LYS A 304 2.57 -21.26 -8.66
C LYS A 304 1.82 -20.52 -7.53
N LYS A 305 1.05 -19.50 -7.86
CA LYS A 305 0.14 -18.76 -6.95
C LYS A 305 -1.31 -18.76 -7.44
N GLY A 306 -1.79 -19.90 -7.93
CA GLY A 306 -3.14 -20.11 -8.46
C GLY A 306 -4.33 -19.86 -7.49
N ASN A 307 -4.09 -19.33 -6.28
CA ASN A 307 -5.15 -18.85 -5.37
C ASN A 307 -5.29 -17.31 -5.40
N ARG A 308 -4.58 -16.60 -6.29
CA ARG A 308 -4.76 -15.16 -6.50
C ARG A 308 -5.86 -14.90 -7.53
N MET A 309 -6.64 -13.85 -7.28
CA MET A 309 -7.66 -13.33 -8.20
C MET A 309 -7.07 -13.16 -9.62
N GLY A 310 -7.61 -13.88 -10.60
CA GLY A 310 -7.23 -13.76 -12.03
C GLY A 310 -6.48 -14.96 -12.66
N SER A 311 -6.18 -16.03 -11.92
CA SER A 311 -5.58 -17.27 -12.46
C SER A 311 -6.39 -17.88 -13.61
N GLY A 312 -7.72 -17.95 -13.47
CA GLY A 312 -8.60 -18.46 -14.53
C GLY A 312 -8.51 -17.69 -15.85
N LEU A 313 -8.34 -16.37 -15.83
CA LEU A 313 -8.18 -15.57 -17.05
C LEU A 313 -6.86 -15.84 -17.75
N VAL A 314 -5.77 -15.99 -16.98
CA VAL A 314 -4.45 -16.30 -17.53
C VAL A 314 -4.46 -17.69 -18.17
N LEU A 315 -5.05 -18.68 -17.49
CA LEU A 315 -5.19 -20.04 -18.03
C LEU A 315 -6.12 -20.05 -19.25
N SER A 316 -7.21 -19.28 -19.26
CA SER A 316 -8.10 -19.11 -20.41
C SER A 316 -7.39 -18.54 -21.63
N SER A 317 -6.61 -17.47 -21.44
CA SER A 317 -5.83 -16.85 -22.50
C SER A 317 -4.79 -17.82 -23.08
N LEU A 318 -4.14 -18.59 -22.21
CA LEU A 318 -3.19 -19.63 -22.60
C LEU A 318 -3.85 -20.72 -23.42
N LEU A 319 -5.02 -21.22 -23.00
CA LEU A 319 -5.82 -22.17 -23.77
C LEU A 319 -6.23 -21.61 -25.13
N GLY A 320 -6.79 -20.40 -25.16
CA GLY A 320 -7.17 -19.74 -26.41
C GLY A 320 -6.01 -19.64 -27.39
N THR A 321 -4.82 -19.32 -26.88
CA THR A 321 -3.59 -19.26 -27.68
C THR A 321 -3.21 -20.64 -28.23
N ILE A 322 -3.23 -21.69 -27.40
CA ILE A 322 -2.91 -23.06 -27.86
C ILE A 322 -3.97 -23.56 -28.86
N TYR A 323 -5.26 -23.37 -28.61
CA TYR A 323 -6.33 -23.78 -29.54
C TYR A 323 -6.27 -23.03 -30.87
N SER A 324 -5.91 -21.75 -30.86
CA SER A 324 -5.71 -20.99 -32.11
C SER A 324 -4.63 -21.63 -32.99
N GLN A 325 -3.56 -22.19 -32.39
CA GLN A 325 -2.54 -22.91 -33.14
C GLN A 325 -3.05 -24.23 -33.70
N THR A 326 -3.93 -24.93 -32.97
CA THR A 326 -4.61 -26.15 -33.46
C THR A 326 -5.47 -25.83 -34.68
N LEU A 327 -6.24 -24.73 -34.65
CA LEU A 327 -7.06 -24.28 -35.78
C LEU A 327 -6.20 -23.94 -37.01
N LEU A 328 -5.00 -23.40 -36.79
CA LEU A 328 -4.00 -23.15 -37.85
C LEU A 328 -3.27 -24.42 -38.32
N LYS A 329 -3.71 -25.61 -37.89
CA LYS A 329 -3.10 -26.93 -38.20
C LYS A 329 -1.60 -27.01 -37.86
N LYS A 330 -1.12 -26.22 -36.90
CA LYS A 330 0.27 -26.32 -36.43
C LYS A 330 0.41 -27.60 -35.62
N LYS A 331 1.47 -28.38 -35.90
CA LYS A 331 1.79 -29.59 -35.15
C LYS A 331 2.19 -29.21 -33.72
N HIS A 332 1.44 -29.71 -32.74
CA HIS A 332 1.81 -29.59 -31.34
C HIS A 332 2.97 -30.52 -31.03
N SER A 333 3.95 -30.01 -30.31
CA SER A 333 5.08 -30.76 -29.76
C SER A 333 5.32 -30.31 -28.32
N ILE A 334 6.08 -31.10 -27.55
CA ILE A 334 6.52 -30.69 -26.20
C ILE A 334 7.16 -29.29 -26.23
N HIS A 335 7.95 -29.01 -27.27
CA HIS A 335 8.62 -27.73 -27.41
C HIS A 335 7.63 -26.60 -27.71
N SER A 336 6.71 -26.78 -28.66
CA SER A 336 5.76 -25.74 -29.06
C SER A 336 4.79 -25.38 -27.93
N VAL A 337 4.30 -26.37 -27.17
CA VAL A 337 3.44 -26.12 -26.01
C VAL A 337 4.21 -25.36 -24.94
N LYS A 338 5.44 -25.77 -24.62
CA LYS A 338 6.31 -25.06 -23.67
C LYS A 338 6.58 -23.62 -24.08
N GLU A 339 6.93 -23.40 -25.34
CA GLU A 339 7.23 -22.07 -25.86
C GLU A 339 5.99 -21.17 -25.85
N THR A 340 4.85 -21.71 -26.23
CA THR A 340 3.57 -20.98 -26.23
C THR A 340 3.17 -20.57 -24.82
N VAL A 341 3.28 -21.48 -23.84
CA VAL A 341 3.06 -21.18 -22.42
C VAL A 341 3.97 -20.06 -21.94
N ASN A 342 5.29 -20.17 -22.20
CA ASN A 342 6.26 -19.16 -21.78
C ASN A 342 6.02 -17.79 -22.42
N ASN A 343 5.79 -17.76 -23.75
CA ASN A 343 5.56 -16.52 -24.48
C ASN A 343 4.27 -15.85 -24.02
N THR A 344 3.20 -16.62 -23.79
CA THR A 344 1.93 -16.09 -23.30
C THR A 344 2.09 -15.50 -21.90
N LEU A 345 2.77 -16.22 -20.99
CA LEU A 345 3.02 -15.72 -19.64
C LEU A 345 3.93 -14.48 -19.62
N ASN A 346 4.93 -14.41 -20.50
CA ASN A 346 5.79 -13.24 -20.66
C ASN A 346 5.00 -12.03 -21.18
N ASN A 347 4.14 -12.23 -22.20
CA ASN A 347 3.30 -11.17 -22.75
C ASN A 347 2.33 -10.59 -21.71
N ILE A 348 1.79 -11.45 -20.83
CA ILE A 348 0.89 -11.05 -19.74
C ILE A 348 1.69 -10.56 -18.51
N SER A 349 3.02 -10.50 -18.60
CA SER A 349 3.92 -10.09 -17.50
C SER A 349 3.72 -10.91 -16.21
N TRP A 350 3.42 -12.20 -16.34
CA TRP A 350 3.22 -13.09 -15.19
C TRP A 350 4.57 -13.48 -14.56
N LYS A 351 4.95 -12.79 -13.48
CA LYS A 351 6.26 -12.95 -12.81
C LYS A 351 6.33 -14.12 -11.81
N GLU A 352 5.19 -14.73 -11.48
CA GLU A 352 5.11 -15.66 -10.34
C GLU A 352 5.50 -17.10 -10.69
N GLY A 353 5.78 -17.36 -11.97
CA GLY A 353 6.17 -18.67 -12.49
C GLY A 353 4.99 -19.64 -12.64
N HIS A 354 5.28 -20.75 -13.32
CA HIS A 354 4.34 -21.83 -13.58
C HIS A 354 5.06 -23.18 -13.40
N GLU A 355 4.27 -24.24 -13.24
CA GLU A 355 4.71 -25.62 -13.27
C GLU A 355 3.87 -26.37 -14.29
N MET A 356 4.49 -27.32 -14.98
CA MET A 356 3.82 -28.02 -16.07
C MET A 356 4.38 -29.41 -16.25
N ILE A 357 3.53 -30.36 -16.63
CA ILE A 357 3.93 -31.67 -17.13
C ILE A 357 3.23 -31.91 -18.47
N ILE A 358 4.02 -32.29 -19.48
CA ILE A 358 3.56 -32.57 -20.84
C ILE A 358 3.87 -34.03 -21.15
N GLY A 359 2.88 -34.77 -21.68
CA GLY A 359 3.09 -36.09 -22.27
C GLY A 359 2.83 -36.06 -23.77
N ASN A 360 3.69 -36.70 -24.55
CA ASN A 360 3.51 -36.90 -25.99
C ASN A 360 3.56 -38.40 -26.31
N PHE A 361 2.61 -38.88 -27.10
CA PHE A 361 2.46 -40.30 -27.42
C PHE A 361 1.78 -40.50 -28.76
N PHE A 362 1.95 -41.68 -29.35
CA PHE A 362 1.14 -42.12 -30.48
C PHE A 362 0.04 -43.04 -29.99
N GLU A 363 -1.16 -42.96 -30.58
CA GLU A 363 -2.32 -43.79 -30.17
C GLU A 363 -2.00 -45.30 -30.16
N ASN A 364 -1.11 -45.76 -31.05
CA ASN A 364 -0.73 -47.17 -31.20
C ASN A 364 0.55 -47.55 -30.44
N SER A 365 1.20 -46.60 -29.76
CA SER A 365 2.41 -46.89 -28.97
C SER A 365 2.06 -47.34 -27.56
N GLN A 366 2.98 -48.03 -26.88
CA GLN A 366 2.91 -48.30 -25.44
C GLN A 366 3.79 -47.34 -24.62
N GLU A 367 4.35 -46.32 -25.26
CA GLU A 367 5.32 -45.42 -24.64
C GLU A 367 4.77 -43.99 -24.65
N ILE A 368 4.94 -43.30 -23.53
CA ILE A 368 4.65 -41.87 -23.43
C ILE A 368 5.96 -41.15 -23.09
N ILE A 369 6.28 -40.12 -23.88
CA ILE A 369 7.42 -39.24 -23.62
C ILE A 369 6.94 -38.11 -22.72
N PHE A 370 7.48 -38.04 -21.50
CA PHE A 370 7.14 -37.01 -20.53
C PHE A 370 8.19 -35.90 -20.47
N TYR A 371 7.74 -34.68 -20.22
CA TYR A 371 8.58 -33.52 -19.95
C TYR A 371 7.98 -32.69 -18.80
N GLN A 372 8.82 -32.30 -17.84
CA GLN A 372 8.39 -31.56 -16.65
C GLN A 372 9.11 -30.22 -16.50
N VAL A 373 8.35 -29.21 -16.08
CA VAL A 373 8.79 -27.88 -15.63
C VAL A 373 8.35 -27.67 -14.18
N GLY A 374 9.30 -27.31 -13.31
CA GLY A 374 9.05 -27.12 -11.88
C GLY A 374 9.10 -28.42 -11.09
N THR A 375 8.86 -28.35 -9.78
CA THR A 375 9.06 -29.46 -8.83
C THR A 375 7.76 -30.00 -8.25
N GLY A 376 6.64 -29.29 -8.42
CA GLY A 376 5.37 -29.68 -7.81
C GLY A 376 4.71 -30.91 -8.44
N PHE A 377 4.93 -31.17 -9.73
CA PHE A 377 4.48 -32.41 -10.38
C PHE A 377 5.46 -33.57 -10.12
N LYS A 378 4.93 -34.79 -10.00
CA LYS A 378 5.71 -36.03 -10.03
C LYS A 378 4.94 -37.10 -10.79
N LEU A 379 5.66 -37.96 -11.51
CA LEU A 379 5.11 -39.17 -12.11
C LEU A 379 5.58 -40.37 -11.30
N VAL A 380 4.65 -41.15 -10.78
CA VAL A 380 4.92 -42.26 -9.85
C VAL A 380 4.19 -43.52 -10.29
N LYS A 381 4.67 -44.70 -9.86
CA LYS A 381 3.95 -45.97 -10.04
C LYS A 381 3.02 -46.20 -8.86
N GLU A 382 2.00 -47.03 -9.03
CA GLU A 382 1.16 -47.44 -7.89
C GLU A 382 1.96 -48.10 -6.77
N THR A 383 2.92 -48.94 -7.14
CA THR A 383 3.74 -49.74 -6.23
C THR A 383 4.80 -48.93 -5.49
N ASP A 384 5.14 -47.73 -5.98
CA ASP A 384 6.17 -46.88 -5.39
C ASP A 384 5.81 -45.40 -5.66
N LEU A 385 5.20 -44.79 -4.65
CA LEU A 385 4.73 -43.41 -4.68
C LEU A 385 5.81 -42.38 -4.32
N GLU A 386 6.97 -42.82 -3.81
CA GLU A 386 8.06 -41.92 -3.42
C GLU A 386 8.99 -41.63 -4.59
N LYS A 387 9.22 -42.62 -5.45
CA LYS A 387 10.12 -42.52 -6.60
C LYS A 387 9.47 -41.79 -7.77
N ASN A 388 9.98 -40.59 -8.06
CA ASN A 388 9.63 -39.87 -9.30
C ASN A 388 10.33 -40.52 -10.50
N LEU A 389 9.57 -40.86 -11.54
CA LEU A 389 10.08 -41.53 -12.75
C LEU A 389 10.65 -40.55 -13.79
N ILE A 390 10.49 -39.24 -13.57
CA ILE A 390 10.86 -38.21 -14.55
C ILE A 390 11.87 -37.22 -13.98
N THR A 391 12.83 -36.85 -14.81
CA THR A 391 13.82 -35.81 -14.48
C THR A 391 13.38 -34.46 -15.06
N ILE A 392 13.41 -33.42 -14.23
CA ILE A 392 12.98 -32.06 -14.59
C ILE A 392 13.84 -31.52 -15.74
N GLY A 393 13.20 -30.96 -16.78
CA GLY A 393 13.89 -30.36 -17.92
C GLY A 393 14.36 -31.35 -18.99
N TYR A 394 14.20 -32.67 -18.79
CA TYR A 394 14.55 -33.70 -19.77
C TYR A 394 13.31 -34.37 -20.34
N LYS A 395 13.45 -34.96 -21.54
CA LYS A 395 12.44 -35.84 -22.14
C LYS A 395 12.67 -37.25 -21.59
N ASN A 396 11.66 -37.82 -20.96
CA ASN A 396 11.74 -39.12 -20.31
C ASN A 396 10.79 -40.09 -21.04
N PRO A 397 11.31 -41.02 -21.85
CA PRO A 397 10.51 -42.09 -22.46
C PRO A 397 10.08 -43.09 -21.38
N ILE A 398 8.78 -43.35 -21.25
CA ILE A 398 8.24 -44.25 -20.23
C ILE A 398 7.29 -45.25 -20.88
N ALA A 399 7.69 -46.52 -20.83
CA ALA A 399 6.84 -47.64 -21.23
C ALA A 399 5.72 -47.84 -20.20
N ILE A 400 4.47 -47.88 -20.68
CA ILE A 400 3.29 -48.12 -19.85
C ILE A 400 3.05 -49.62 -19.80
N SER A 401 3.34 -50.19 -18.63
CA SER A 401 3.07 -51.59 -18.31
C SER A 401 1.69 -51.76 -17.65
N LYS A 402 1.32 -53.00 -17.29
CA LYS A 402 0.10 -53.30 -16.51
C LYS A 402 -0.04 -52.52 -15.19
N ASN A 403 1.08 -52.06 -14.62
CA ASN A 403 1.08 -51.27 -13.39
C ASN A 403 0.77 -49.78 -13.71
N PRO A 404 -0.32 -49.21 -13.18
CA PRO A 404 -0.74 -47.86 -13.55
C PRO A 404 0.24 -46.78 -13.10
N LEU A 405 0.32 -45.73 -13.92
CA LEU A 405 1.09 -44.53 -13.62
C LEU A 405 0.17 -43.46 -13.07
N PHE A 406 0.65 -42.72 -12.07
CA PHE A 406 -0.05 -41.57 -11.52
C PHE A 406 0.78 -40.30 -11.68
N ILE A 407 0.14 -39.25 -12.20
CA ILE A 407 0.66 -37.89 -12.08
C ILE A 407 0.11 -37.31 -10.79
N THR A 408 1.03 -36.91 -9.91
CA THR A 408 0.71 -36.25 -8.65
C THR A 408 1.13 -34.78 -8.69
N TYR A 409 0.40 -33.93 -7.99
CA TYR A 409 0.77 -32.54 -7.75
C TYR A 409 0.74 -32.25 -6.25
N LYS A 410 1.88 -31.83 -5.69
CA LYS A 410 2.05 -31.60 -4.25
C LYS A 410 1.54 -32.78 -3.38
N GLY A 411 1.82 -34.01 -3.83
CA GLY A 411 1.46 -35.24 -3.12
C GLY A 411 0.04 -35.77 -3.35
N LYS A 412 -0.82 -35.05 -4.08
CA LYS A 412 -2.18 -35.52 -4.43
C LYS A 412 -2.21 -36.11 -5.83
N LYS A 413 -2.87 -37.27 -6.03
CA LYS A 413 -3.07 -37.88 -7.35
C LYS A 413 -4.04 -37.05 -8.18
N VAL A 414 -3.62 -36.65 -9.40
CA VAL A 414 -4.39 -35.79 -10.30
C VAL A 414 -4.92 -36.61 -11.48
N LEU A 415 -4.03 -37.33 -12.16
CA LEU A 415 -4.32 -38.11 -13.36
C LEU A 415 -3.75 -39.52 -13.20
N SER A 416 -4.53 -40.52 -13.59
CA SER A 416 -4.08 -41.90 -13.76
C SER A 416 -3.95 -42.24 -15.24
N ILE A 417 -2.98 -43.08 -15.55
CA ILE A 417 -2.69 -43.57 -16.90
C ILE A 417 -2.50 -45.09 -16.79
N GLU A 418 -3.41 -45.83 -17.42
CA GLU A 418 -3.43 -47.30 -17.47
C GLU A 418 -3.24 -47.77 -18.92
N SER A 419 -2.48 -48.86 -19.12
CA SER A 419 -2.50 -49.60 -20.38
C SER A 419 -3.83 -50.34 -20.51
N MET A 420 -4.45 -50.32 -21.69
CA MET A 420 -5.63 -51.13 -22.00
C MET A 420 -5.26 -52.56 -22.47
N GLN A 421 -3.97 -52.86 -22.62
CA GLN A 421 -3.43 -54.17 -23.05
C GLN A 421 -2.93 -55.02 -21.89
#